data_AF-A0A5A9PGT0-F1
#
_entry.id   AF-A0A5A9PGT0-F1
#
_cell.length_a   1.000
_cell.length_b   1.000
_cell.length_c   1.000
_cell.angle_alpha   90.00
_cell.angle_beta   90.00
_cell.angle_gamma   90.00
#
_symmetry.space_group_name_H-M   'P 1'
#
loop_
_entity.id
_entity.type
_entity.pdbx_description
1 polymer ?
#
loop_
_entity_poly.entity_id
_entity_poly.type
_entity_poly.pdbx_seq_one_letter_code
_entity_poly.pdbx_strand_id
1 'polypeptide(L)'
;MISSALLQKGIRATHCFRLIHSTRIANMPIQTHLPGFIEMAGQLRAKGVQEVACLSVNDVFVISAWGNHHGANGKVRMLADPTGAFTQAVDLALKNDQLIKVLGKLRSQRYAMLIEDGVVKKLSVEPDGTGLTCSLASNFLSEI
;
A
#
# COMPACT_ATOMS: atom_id res chain seq x y z
N MET A 1 -13.54 31.49 15.67
CA MET A 1 -14.31 30.28 15.32
C MET A 1 -14.01 29.92 13.87
N ILE A 2 -13.04 29.03 13.65
CA ILE A 2 -12.89 28.37 12.34
C ILE A 2 -13.90 27.22 12.38
N SER A 3 -14.93 27.33 11.57
CA SER A 3 -16.09 26.46 11.58
C SER A 3 -15.70 24.99 11.33
N SER A 4 -16.30 24.10 12.11
CA SER A 4 -16.28 22.64 12.00
C SER A 4 -16.78 22.09 10.64
N ALA A 5 -17.10 22.96 9.69
CA ALA A 5 -17.73 22.63 8.40
C ALA A 5 -16.78 22.06 7.32
N LEU A 6 -15.45 22.03 7.53
CA LEU A 6 -14.50 21.39 6.58
C LEU A 6 -14.18 19.92 6.93
N LEU A 7 -14.79 19.38 7.98
CA LEU A 7 -14.55 18.02 8.47
C LEU A 7 -15.57 16.97 7.97
N GLN A 8 -16.53 17.32 7.08
CA GLN A 8 -17.71 16.47 6.84
C GLN A 8 -18.09 16.15 5.38
N LYS A 9 -17.20 16.28 4.38
CA LYS A 9 -17.58 15.90 3.01
C LYS A 9 -16.51 15.08 2.29
N GLY A 10 -16.85 13.82 2.08
CA GLY A 10 -16.29 12.97 1.03
C GLY A 10 -15.39 11.87 1.56
N ILE A 11 -15.83 10.63 1.42
CA ILE A 11 -15.10 9.37 1.61
C ILE A 11 -13.62 9.52 1.20
N ARG A 12 -12.72 9.79 2.15
CA ARG A 12 -11.28 9.92 1.88
C ARG A 12 -10.60 8.56 1.86
N ALA A 13 -11.10 7.67 1.01
CA ALA A 13 -10.51 6.37 0.72
C ALA A 13 -9.06 6.55 0.28
N THR A 14 -8.12 6.36 1.21
CA THR A 14 -6.68 6.30 0.96
C THR A 14 -6.28 4.84 0.97
N HIS A 15 -5.91 4.32 -0.20
CA HIS A 15 -5.44 2.93 -0.28
C HIS A 15 -3.98 2.92 0.11
N CYS A 16 -3.58 1.99 0.96
CA CYS A 16 -2.20 1.83 1.37
C CYS A 16 -1.89 0.35 1.23
N PHE A 17 -0.99 0.01 0.32
CA PHE A 17 -0.52 -1.37 0.19
C PHE A 17 0.99 -1.42 0.07
N ARG A 18 1.56 -2.55 0.48
CA ARG A 18 3.00 -2.73 0.59
C ARG A 18 3.62 -3.55 -0.53
N LEU A 19 4.80 -3.09 -0.95
CA LEU A 19 5.78 -3.88 -1.70
C LEU A 19 6.93 -4.38 -0.81
N ILE A 20 7.25 -5.66 -0.89
CA ILE A 20 8.55 -6.21 -0.45
C ILE A 20 9.52 -6.03 -1.62
N HIS A 21 10.59 -5.24 -1.46
CA HIS A 21 11.73 -5.22 -2.39
C HIS A 21 13.01 -5.62 -1.68
N SER A 22 13.72 -6.63 -2.19
CA SER A 22 15.16 -6.79 -1.97
C SER A 22 15.83 -6.81 -3.33
N THR A 23 16.85 -5.99 -3.51
CA THR A 23 17.73 -5.97 -4.69
C THR A 23 18.46 -7.31 -4.90
N ARG A 24 18.36 -8.26 -3.95
CA ARG A 24 18.98 -9.59 -4.04
C ARG A 24 18.01 -10.74 -4.36
N ILE A 25 16.71 -10.49 -4.52
CA ILE A 25 15.75 -11.53 -4.90
C ILE A 25 14.95 -11.06 -6.12
N ALA A 26 15.53 -11.26 -7.30
CA ALA A 26 14.93 -10.90 -8.59
C ALA A 26 13.69 -11.75 -8.98
N ASN A 27 13.30 -12.76 -8.19
CA ASN A 27 12.27 -13.73 -8.54
C ASN A 27 11.08 -13.82 -7.55
N MET A 28 10.87 -12.83 -6.67
CA MET A 28 9.64 -12.78 -5.87
C MET A 28 8.49 -12.16 -6.69
N PRO A 29 7.22 -12.57 -6.47
CA PRO A 29 6.06 -12.17 -7.27
C PRO A 29 5.63 -10.73 -6.92
N ILE A 30 6.46 -9.77 -7.31
CA ILE A 30 6.36 -8.35 -6.95
C ILE A 30 5.82 -7.54 -8.13
N GLN A 31 5.93 -8.08 -9.35
CA GLN A 31 5.62 -7.40 -10.61
C GLN A 31 4.13 -7.21 -10.88
N THR A 32 3.23 -7.79 -10.08
CA THR A 32 1.78 -7.73 -10.35
C THR A 32 1.03 -6.81 -9.39
N HIS A 33 1.56 -6.59 -8.18
CA HIS A 33 0.79 -5.90 -7.14
C HIS A 33 0.61 -4.40 -7.45
N LEU A 34 1.71 -3.63 -7.52
CA LEU A 34 1.62 -2.20 -7.85
C LEU A 34 1.04 -1.96 -9.26
N PRO A 35 1.49 -2.68 -10.31
CA PRO A 35 0.92 -2.49 -11.64
C PRO A 35 -0.60 -2.72 -11.69
N GLY A 36 -1.13 -3.72 -10.97
CA GLY A 36 -2.57 -3.94 -10.89
C GLY A 36 -3.34 -2.74 -10.33
N PHE A 37 -2.82 -2.08 -9.28
CA PHE A 37 -3.44 -0.86 -8.76
C PHE A 37 -3.29 0.35 -9.69
N ILE A 38 -2.18 0.44 -10.45
CA ILE A 38 -1.98 1.48 -11.47
C ILE A 38 -3.00 1.32 -12.61
N GLU A 39 -3.22 0.08 -13.06
CA GLU A 39 -4.18 -0.24 -14.11
C GLU A 39 -5.63 0.00 -13.66
N MET A 40 -5.96 -0.37 -12.42
CA MET A 40 -7.31 -0.22 -11.86
C MET A 40 -7.59 1.13 -11.20
N ALA A 41 -6.62 2.06 -11.19
CA ALA A 41 -6.76 3.37 -10.53
C ALA A 41 -8.01 4.15 -10.98
N GLY A 42 -8.36 4.07 -12.27
CA GLY A 42 -9.58 4.70 -12.80
C GLY A 42 -10.86 4.06 -12.28
N GLN A 43 -10.90 2.73 -12.16
CA GLN A 43 -12.06 2.00 -11.64
C GLN A 43 -12.24 2.23 -10.13
N LEU A 44 -11.14 2.26 -9.38
CA LEU A 44 -11.15 2.64 -7.96
C LEU A 44 -11.73 4.05 -7.80
N ARG A 45 -11.26 5.02 -8.59
CA ARG A 45 -11.81 6.40 -8.58
C ARG A 45 -13.31 6.43 -8.91
N ALA A 46 -13.76 5.64 -9.88
CA ALA A 46 -15.17 5.54 -10.22
C ALA A 46 -16.03 4.99 -9.08
N LYS A 47 -15.45 4.19 -8.17
CA LYS A 47 -16.09 3.73 -6.92
C LYS A 47 -16.03 4.73 -5.76
N GLY A 48 -15.57 5.95 -5.99
CA GLY A 48 -15.49 7.00 -4.96
C GLY A 48 -14.15 7.05 -4.23
N VAL A 49 -13.15 6.29 -4.67
CA VAL A 49 -11.80 6.37 -4.12
C VAL A 49 -11.13 7.67 -4.52
N GLN A 50 -10.82 8.51 -3.53
CA GLN A 50 -10.14 9.79 -3.78
C GLN A 50 -8.64 9.60 -4.06
N GLU A 51 -7.98 8.73 -3.29
CA GLU A 51 -6.53 8.56 -3.36
C GLU A 51 -6.15 7.07 -3.32
N VAL A 52 -5.35 6.63 -4.28
CA VAL A 52 -4.68 5.34 -4.22
C VAL A 52 -3.23 5.61 -3.83
N ALA A 53 -2.74 5.00 -2.75
CA ALA A 53 -1.36 5.13 -2.32
C ALA A 53 -0.65 3.77 -2.16
N CYS A 54 0.65 3.77 -2.38
CA CYS A 54 1.52 2.62 -2.16
C CYS A 54 2.55 3.00 -1.11
N LEU A 55 2.52 2.32 0.04
CA LEU A 55 3.42 2.57 1.15
C LEU A 55 4.47 1.47 1.24
N SER A 56 5.72 1.83 1.48
CA SER A 56 6.73 0.82 1.79
C SER A 56 7.73 1.33 2.80
N VAL A 57 8.21 0.39 3.62
CA VAL A 57 9.39 0.58 4.48
C VAL A 57 10.64 0.59 3.61
N ASN A 58 10.92 1.77 3.05
CA ASN A 58 12.05 2.15 2.21
C ASN A 58 12.22 3.67 2.28
N ASP A 59 13.37 4.18 1.83
CA ASP A 59 13.59 5.61 1.70
C ASP A 59 12.82 6.23 0.53
N VAL A 60 12.70 7.56 0.55
CA VAL A 60 11.98 8.35 -0.45
C VAL A 60 12.58 8.24 -1.86
N PHE A 61 13.88 8.02 -1.99
CA PHE A 61 14.54 7.96 -3.29
C PHE A 61 14.19 6.65 -4.00
N VAL A 62 14.27 5.52 -3.29
CA VAL A 62 13.85 4.21 -3.80
C VAL A 62 12.38 4.23 -4.17
N ILE A 63 11.52 4.78 -3.31
CA ILE A 63 10.07 4.79 -3.55
C ILE A 63 9.67 5.71 -4.70
N SER A 64 10.35 6.86 -4.84
CA SER A 64 10.17 7.75 -5.99
C SER A 64 10.63 7.11 -7.30
N ALA A 65 11.84 6.53 -7.33
CA ALA A 65 12.39 5.89 -8.53
C ALA A 65 11.52 4.71 -8.99
N TRP A 66 11.02 3.93 -8.04
CA TRP A 66 10.16 2.79 -8.32
C TRP A 66 8.78 3.19 -8.84
N GLY A 67 8.17 4.24 -8.27
CA GLY A 67 6.94 4.83 -8.80
C GLY A 67 7.09 5.32 -10.24
N ASN A 68 8.20 6.01 -10.53
CA ASN A 68 8.51 6.46 -11.89
C ASN A 68 8.70 5.28 -12.86
N HIS A 69 9.41 4.23 -12.44
CA HIS A 69 9.65 3.04 -13.26
C HIS A 69 8.36 2.34 -13.68
N HIS A 70 7.35 2.28 -12.79
CA HIS A 70 6.06 1.64 -13.09
C HIS A 70 4.98 2.59 -13.61
N GLY A 71 5.27 3.88 -13.80
CA GLY A 71 4.28 4.85 -14.30
C GLY A 71 3.16 5.14 -13.29
N ALA A 72 3.49 5.20 -11.99
CA ALA A 72 2.54 5.49 -10.91
C ALA A 72 2.03 6.95 -10.92
N ASN A 73 2.75 7.86 -11.58
CA ASN A 73 2.46 9.30 -11.55
C ASN A 73 1.02 9.63 -11.95
N GLY A 74 0.33 10.39 -11.11
CA GLY A 74 -1.06 10.78 -11.31
C GLY A 74 -2.09 9.65 -11.14
N LYS A 75 -1.66 8.43 -10.77
CA LYS A 75 -2.52 7.26 -10.56
C LYS A 75 -2.41 6.72 -9.15
N VAL A 76 -1.19 6.51 -8.66
CA VAL A 76 -0.88 5.99 -7.32
C VAL A 76 0.16 6.90 -6.66
N ARG A 77 -0.14 7.38 -5.46
CA ARG A 77 0.80 8.15 -4.64
C ARG A 77 1.77 7.23 -3.92
N MET A 78 3.05 7.49 -4.12
CA MET A 78 4.10 6.68 -3.50
C MET A 78 4.46 7.26 -2.13
N LEU A 79 4.37 6.46 -1.07
CA LEU A 79 4.63 6.83 0.32
C LEU A 79 5.80 6.02 0.87
N ALA A 80 6.80 6.72 1.41
CA ALA A 80 7.94 6.12 2.07
C ALA A 80 7.72 6.11 3.59
N ASP A 81 8.01 4.98 4.23
CA ASP A 81 8.04 4.81 5.69
C ASP A 81 9.46 4.38 6.11
N PRO A 82 10.48 5.25 6.04
CA PRO A 82 11.88 4.81 6.08
C PRO A 82 12.28 4.14 7.40
N THR A 83 11.64 4.54 8.50
CA THR A 83 11.87 4.00 9.84
C THR A 83 10.94 2.84 10.17
N GLY A 84 9.87 2.64 9.39
CA GLY A 84 8.82 1.67 9.70
C GLY A 84 7.87 2.12 10.81
N ALA A 85 7.90 3.40 11.20
CA ALA A 85 7.11 3.90 12.33
C ALA A 85 5.61 3.76 12.08
N PHE A 86 5.14 4.07 10.87
CA PHE A 86 3.73 3.86 10.52
C PHE A 86 3.39 2.37 10.55
N THR A 87 4.23 1.56 9.88
CA THR A 87 4.07 0.11 9.80
C THR A 87 3.92 -0.56 11.16
N GLN A 88 4.73 -0.15 12.15
CA GLN A 88 4.65 -0.66 13.51
C GLN A 88 3.40 -0.17 14.23
N ALA A 89 3.05 1.11 14.08
CA ALA A 89 1.89 1.70 14.75
C ALA A 89 0.56 1.01 14.38
N VAL A 90 0.50 0.40 13.19
CA VAL A 90 -0.69 -0.33 12.70
C VAL A 90 -0.58 -1.86 12.83
N ASP A 91 0.44 -2.38 13.53
CA ASP A 91 0.76 -3.82 13.66
C ASP A 91 0.84 -4.58 12.32
N LEU A 92 1.29 -3.91 11.26
CA LEU A 92 1.50 -4.52 9.95
C LEU A 92 2.99 -4.75 9.66
N ALA A 93 3.80 -4.95 10.70
CA ALA A 93 5.17 -5.41 10.55
C ALA A 93 5.19 -6.88 10.09
N LEU A 94 6.08 -7.22 9.16
CA LEU A 94 6.34 -8.59 8.72
C LEU A 94 6.89 -9.38 9.91
N LYS A 95 6.28 -10.53 10.22
CA LYS A 95 6.61 -11.36 11.39
C LYS A 95 7.52 -12.56 11.04
N ASN A 96 7.85 -12.75 9.76
CA ASN A 96 8.70 -13.86 9.31
C ASN A 96 10.19 -13.52 9.47
N ASP A 97 10.81 -14.01 10.53
CA ASP A 97 12.22 -13.76 10.87
C ASP A 97 13.21 -14.19 9.79
N GLN A 98 12.94 -15.26 9.05
CA GLN A 98 13.82 -15.71 7.97
C GLN A 98 13.83 -14.69 6.83
N LEU A 99 12.64 -14.19 6.45
CA LEU A 99 12.53 -13.15 5.44
C LEU A 99 13.12 -11.83 5.94
N ILE A 100 12.92 -11.45 7.20
CA ILE A 100 13.52 -10.24 7.77
C ILE A 100 15.05 -10.31 7.68
N LYS A 101 15.66 -11.47 8.00
CA LYS A 101 17.11 -11.68 7.87
C LYS A 101 17.62 -11.48 6.44
N VAL A 102 16.88 -11.98 5.44
CA VAL A 102 17.26 -11.84 4.03
C VAL A 102 17.03 -10.41 3.50
N LEU A 103 15.98 -9.74 3.98
CA LEU A 103 15.60 -8.40 3.56
C LEU A 103 16.37 -7.29 4.31
N GLY A 104 17.11 -7.65 5.36
CA GLY A 104 18.08 -6.86 6.11
C GLY A 104 17.52 -5.82 7.08
N LYS A 105 16.24 -5.47 6.99
CA LYS A 105 15.57 -4.47 7.85
C LYS A 105 14.11 -4.86 8.10
N LEU A 106 13.51 -4.25 9.12
CA LEU A 106 12.06 -4.26 9.34
C LEU A 106 11.33 -3.91 8.05
N ARG A 107 10.32 -4.71 7.77
CA ARG A 107 9.57 -4.75 6.54
C ARG A 107 8.09 -4.87 6.96
N SER A 108 7.17 -4.28 6.21
CA SER A 108 5.73 -4.43 6.46
C SER A 108 5.14 -5.75 5.87
N GLN A 109 3.99 -6.23 6.31
CA GLN A 109 3.28 -7.29 5.60
C GLN A 109 2.73 -6.76 4.28
N ARG A 110 2.37 -7.63 3.35
CA ARG A 110 1.57 -7.25 2.19
C ARG A 110 0.10 -7.24 2.59
N TYR A 111 -0.56 -6.14 2.28
CA TYR A 111 -1.97 -5.94 2.55
C TYR A 111 -2.54 -4.89 1.60
N ALA A 112 -3.86 -4.82 1.51
CA ALA A 112 -4.60 -3.68 0.98
C ALA A 112 -5.60 -3.18 2.03
N MET A 113 -5.76 -1.86 2.14
CA MET A 113 -6.59 -1.25 3.18
C MET A 113 -7.47 -0.15 2.58
N LEU A 114 -8.75 -0.13 2.97
CA LEU A 114 -9.68 0.97 2.70
C LEU A 114 -9.82 1.79 3.99
N ILE A 115 -9.50 3.07 3.91
CA ILE A 115 -9.58 4.00 5.04
C ILE A 115 -10.61 5.07 4.71
N GLU A 116 -11.68 5.18 5.49
CA GLU A 116 -12.67 6.25 5.34
C GLU A 116 -12.67 7.13 6.58
N ASP A 117 -12.42 8.43 6.40
CA ASP A 117 -12.39 9.42 7.49
C ASP A 117 -11.50 9.00 8.67
N GLY A 118 -10.34 8.42 8.34
CA GLY A 118 -9.35 7.94 9.31
C GLY A 118 -9.68 6.58 9.95
N VAL A 119 -10.80 5.96 9.58
CA VAL A 119 -11.22 4.64 10.08
C VAL A 119 -10.95 3.57 9.03
N VAL A 120 -10.27 2.49 9.43
CA VAL A 120 -10.08 1.32 8.58
C VAL A 120 -11.42 0.60 8.40
N LYS A 121 -11.97 0.65 7.19
CA LYS A 121 -13.22 -0.05 6.82
C LYS A 121 -12.95 -1.46 6.33
N LYS A 122 -11.81 -1.64 5.66
CA LYS A 122 -11.40 -2.94 5.15
C LYS A 122 -9.89 -3.09 5.25
N LEU A 123 -9.46 -4.29 5.62
CA LEU A 123 -8.06 -4.67 5.67
C LEU A 123 -7.91 -6.11 5.17
N SER A 124 -7.24 -6.28 4.05
CA SER A 124 -6.95 -7.58 3.42
C SER A 124 -5.45 -7.85 3.54
N VAL A 125 -5.03 -8.57 4.59
CA VAL A 125 -3.62 -8.93 4.85
C VAL A 125 -3.33 -10.31 4.27
N GLU A 126 -2.22 -10.45 3.55
CA GLU A 126 -1.79 -11.76 3.05
C GLU A 126 -1.49 -12.72 4.20
N PRO A 127 -1.98 -13.98 4.18
CA PRO A 127 -1.83 -14.90 5.30
C PRO A 127 -0.39 -15.20 5.71
N ASP A 128 0.53 -15.22 4.75
CA ASP A 128 1.98 -15.40 4.96
C ASP A 128 2.73 -14.06 5.04
N GLY A 129 2.01 -12.93 4.96
CA GLY A 129 2.52 -11.57 4.91
C GLY A 129 3.23 -11.20 3.59
N THR A 130 3.32 -12.09 2.59
CA THR A 130 4.10 -11.85 1.36
C THR A 130 3.43 -12.26 0.05
N GLY A 131 2.37 -13.06 0.12
CA GLY A 131 1.64 -13.66 -0.98
C GLY A 131 0.97 -12.66 -1.92
N LEU A 132 0.21 -13.16 -2.88
CA LEU A 132 -0.54 -12.36 -3.84
C LEU A 132 -1.94 -12.95 -4.01
N THR A 133 -2.79 -12.73 -3.02
CA THR A 133 -4.14 -13.25 -3.01
C THR A 133 -5.10 -12.12 -2.66
N CYS A 134 -5.54 -12.01 -1.41
CA CYS A 134 -6.54 -11.06 -0.96
C CYS A 134 -6.15 -9.58 -1.10
N SER A 135 -4.85 -9.26 -1.20
CA SER A 135 -4.36 -7.88 -1.33
C SER A 135 -4.30 -7.36 -2.77
N LEU A 136 -4.49 -8.23 -3.78
CA LEU A 136 -4.46 -7.84 -5.19
C LEU A 136 -5.59 -6.86 -5.54
N ALA A 137 -5.30 -5.92 -6.44
CA ALA A 137 -6.25 -4.89 -6.88
C ALA A 137 -7.58 -5.45 -7.38
N SER A 138 -7.56 -6.57 -8.12
CA SER A 138 -8.77 -7.23 -8.64
C SER A 138 -9.69 -7.72 -7.52
N ASN A 139 -9.12 -8.36 -6.51
CA ASN A 139 -9.86 -8.92 -5.39
C ASN A 139 -10.39 -7.77 -4.53
N PHE A 140 -9.53 -6.80 -4.24
CA PHE A 140 -9.89 -5.65 -3.45
C PHE A 140 -11.01 -4.82 -4.10
N LEU A 141 -10.92 -4.55 -5.41
CA LEU A 141 -11.93 -3.79 -6.17
C LEU A 141 -13.31 -4.48 -6.15
N SER A 142 -13.33 -5.82 -6.16
CA SER A 142 -14.58 -6.60 -6.10
C SER A 142 -15.30 -6.47 -4.76
N GLU A 143 -14.59 -6.03 -3.73
CA GLU A 143 -15.05 -6.04 -2.35
C GLU A 143 -15.38 -4.65 -1.78
N ILE A 144 -15.16 -3.59 -2.56
CA ILE A 144 -15.45 -2.19 -2.21
C ILE A 144 -16.49 -1.58 -3.13
#